data_AF-T0YIE6-F1
#
_entry.id   AF-T0YIE6-F1
#
_cell.length_a   1.000
_cell.length_b   1.000
_cell.length_c   1.000
_cell.angle_alpha   90.00
_cell.angle_beta   90.00
_cell.angle_gamma   90.00
#
_symmetry.space_group_name_H-M   'P 1'
#
loop_
_entity.id
_entity.type
_entity.pdbx_description
1 polymer ?
#
loop_
_entity_poly.entity_id
_entity_poly.type
_entity_poly.pdbx_seq_one_letter_code
_entity_poly.pdbx_strand_id
1 'polypeptide(L)'
;MCSTERLPGPVPGDPPWGTPGPHEGATAHWEWAGPDLHLSVSDHVHPNHDLLVRVVRVRAHEPRPVRLFSYQSLRIAQSMYQDTAFVDASLRSLVHFKRGFYFELFSDPPFSRAACGEHSLKGLEGTYVDAEDGLLEGSHVSHGSPDSALQWDLTATPGAGTVLRMFLAAGASLAETGRLRELVRWGEPSRFVRESSTFWNGWIRRRMPEAPAGLSERAIQVYR
;
A
#
# COMPACT_ATOMS: atom_id res chain seq x y z
N MET A 1 28.99 -6.09 13.94
CA MET A 1 28.20 -7.33 14.05
C MET A 1 26.75 -6.96 13.78
N CYS A 2 26.26 -7.23 12.58
CA CYS A 2 24.89 -6.94 12.18
C CYS A 2 24.04 -8.14 12.61
N SER A 3 23.23 -7.99 13.67
CA SER A 3 22.27 -9.02 14.05
C SER A 3 21.12 -8.99 13.05
N THR A 4 21.00 -10.05 12.26
CA THR A 4 19.79 -10.38 11.53
C THR A 4 18.72 -10.77 12.55
N GLU A 5 17.99 -9.78 13.07
CA GLU A 5 16.74 -10.06 13.77
C GLU A 5 15.75 -10.62 12.74
N ARG A 6 15.35 -11.88 12.96
CA ARG A 6 14.27 -12.52 12.22
C ARG A 6 13.02 -11.67 12.42
N LEU A 7 12.34 -11.35 11.32
CA LEU A 7 10.97 -10.86 11.37
C LEU A 7 10.16 -11.79 12.28
N PRO A 8 9.30 -11.26 13.18
CA PRO A 8 8.43 -12.11 13.98
C PRO A 8 7.63 -13.02 13.06
N GLY A 9 7.54 -14.30 13.45
CA GLY A 9 6.71 -15.27 12.75
C GLY A 9 5.23 -14.88 12.80
N PRO A 10 4.39 -15.46 11.92
CA PRO A 10 2.97 -15.17 11.90
C PRO A 10 2.33 -15.43 13.27
N VAL A 11 1.47 -14.51 13.71
CA VAL A 11 0.72 -14.62 14.96
C VAL A 11 -0.38 -15.68 14.77
N PRO A 12 -0.60 -16.59 15.73
CA PRO A 12 -1.66 -17.59 15.62
C PRO A 12 -3.04 -16.91 15.53
N GLY A 13 -3.70 -17.01 14.37
CA GLY A 13 -5.01 -16.39 14.13
C GLY A 13 -5.06 -15.49 12.89
N ASP A 14 -3.91 -15.12 12.32
CA ASP A 14 -3.86 -14.39 11.06
C ASP A 14 -4.50 -15.22 9.93
N PRO A 15 -5.39 -14.64 9.10
CA PRO A 15 -5.82 -15.29 7.88
C PRO A 15 -4.58 -15.61 7.03
N PRO A 16 -4.56 -16.74 6.30
CA PRO A 16 -3.42 -17.08 5.46
C PRO A 16 -3.11 -15.90 4.54
N TRP A 17 -1.90 -15.34 4.67
CA TRP A 17 -1.41 -14.28 3.79
C TRP A 17 -1.73 -14.65 2.35
N GLY A 18 -2.44 -13.77 1.64
CA GLY A 18 -2.91 -14.05 0.28
C GLY A 18 -1.78 -14.60 -0.59
N THR A 19 -2.10 -15.58 -1.45
CA THR A 19 -1.09 -16.16 -2.34
C THR A 19 -0.63 -15.09 -3.33
N PRO A 20 0.69 -14.89 -3.51
CA PRO A 20 1.19 -14.06 -4.60
C PRO A 20 0.60 -14.58 -5.92
N GLY A 21 -0.07 -13.70 -6.66
CA GLY A 21 -0.48 -13.99 -8.02
C GLY A 21 0.74 -13.96 -8.96
N PRO A 22 0.61 -14.42 -10.20
CA PRO A 22 1.65 -14.25 -11.21
C PRO A 22 1.99 -12.74 -11.34
N HIS A 23 3.27 -12.43 -11.47
CA HIS A 23 3.72 -11.09 -11.88
C HIS A 23 3.35 -10.91 -13.35
N GLU A 24 2.18 -10.36 -13.64
CA GLU A 24 1.85 -9.89 -14.99
C GLU A 24 2.55 -8.54 -15.24
N GLY A 25 3.71 -8.60 -15.89
CA GLY A 25 4.50 -7.42 -16.17
C GLY A 25 5.25 -6.90 -14.94
N ALA A 26 5.28 -5.58 -14.72
CA ALA A 26 5.95 -4.95 -13.58
C ALA A 26 5.02 -4.71 -12.38
N THR A 27 3.86 -5.35 -12.36
CA THR A 27 2.85 -5.20 -11.31
C THR A 27 2.96 -6.37 -10.35
N ALA A 28 3.06 -6.08 -9.06
CA ALA A 28 2.92 -7.10 -8.02
C ALA A 28 1.43 -7.30 -7.73
N HIS A 29 0.99 -8.55 -7.68
CA HIS A 29 -0.42 -8.91 -7.50
C HIS A 29 -0.58 -9.91 -6.34
N TRP A 30 -1.59 -9.68 -5.51
CA TRP A 30 -1.95 -10.59 -4.42
C TRP A 30 -3.45 -10.80 -4.42
N GLU A 31 -3.88 -12.03 -4.19
CA GLU A 31 -5.29 -12.35 -4.02
C GLU A 31 -5.52 -13.04 -2.68
N TRP A 32 -6.66 -12.71 -2.08
CA TRP A 32 -7.22 -13.41 -0.96
C TRP A 32 -8.69 -13.70 -1.24
N ALA A 33 -9.12 -14.92 -0.98
CA ALA A 33 -10.49 -15.36 -1.18
C ALA A 33 -10.99 -16.06 0.09
N GLY A 34 -12.00 -15.44 0.73
CA GLY A 34 -12.83 -16.07 1.74
C GLY A 34 -14.16 -16.55 1.15
N PRO A 35 -15.06 -17.13 1.98
CA PRO A 35 -16.34 -17.66 1.51
C PRO A 35 -17.24 -16.62 0.81
N ASP A 36 -17.27 -15.39 1.33
CA ASP A 36 -18.18 -14.34 0.86
C ASP A 36 -17.46 -13.09 0.32
N LEU A 37 -16.13 -13.06 0.44
CA LEU A 37 -15.33 -11.85 0.21
C LEU A 37 -14.05 -12.20 -0.53
N HIS A 38 -13.77 -11.46 -1.59
CA HIS A 38 -12.53 -11.57 -2.36
C HIS A 38 -11.82 -10.23 -2.35
N LEU A 39 -10.54 -10.25 -2.00
CA LEU A 39 -9.64 -9.11 -2.12
C LEU A 39 -8.61 -9.41 -3.22
N SER A 40 -8.37 -8.42 -4.07
CA SER A 40 -7.22 -8.39 -4.96
C SER A 40 -6.46 -7.09 -4.70
N VAL A 41 -5.14 -7.18 -4.63
CA VAL A 41 -4.24 -6.05 -4.43
C VAL A 41 -3.27 -6.02 -5.60
N SER A 42 -3.08 -4.85 -6.19
CA SER A 42 -2.06 -4.64 -7.22
C SER A 42 -1.28 -3.36 -6.97
N ASP A 43 0.04 -3.44 -7.06
CA ASP A 43 0.93 -2.30 -6.85
C ASP A 43 1.54 -1.81 -8.17
N HIS A 44 1.51 -0.50 -8.37
CA HIS A 44 1.93 0.18 -9.59
C HIS A 44 2.88 1.33 -9.25
N VAL A 45 4.13 1.25 -9.73
CA VAL A 45 5.08 2.35 -9.60
C VAL A 45 4.95 3.27 -10.81
N HIS A 46 4.72 4.56 -10.60
CA HIS A 46 4.58 5.50 -11.70
C HIS A 46 5.95 5.78 -12.36
N PRO A 47 6.07 5.78 -13.70
CA PRO A 47 7.36 5.91 -14.37
C PRO A 47 7.96 7.33 -14.34
N ASN A 48 7.10 8.36 -14.20
CA ASN A 48 7.51 9.77 -14.29
C ASN A 48 7.28 10.57 -12.99
N HIS A 49 6.75 9.93 -11.95
CA HIS A 49 6.43 10.58 -10.69
C HIS A 49 6.86 9.66 -9.56
N ASP A 50 7.37 10.24 -8.47
CA ASP A 50 7.72 9.52 -7.25
C ASP A 50 6.45 9.11 -6.50
N LEU A 51 5.71 8.19 -7.11
CA LEU A 51 4.36 7.82 -6.73
C LEU A 51 4.18 6.30 -6.88
N LEU A 52 3.85 5.65 -5.77
CA LEU A 52 3.36 4.28 -5.74
C LEU A 52 1.83 4.31 -5.63
N VAL A 53 1.14 3.50 -6.44
CA VAL A 53 -0.31 3.31 -6.37
C VAL A 53 -0.63 1.87 -6.04
N ARG A 54 -1.24 1.65 -4.87
CA ARG A 54 -1.79 0.35 -4.48
C ARG A 54 -3.29 0.34 -4.76
N VAL A 55 -3.73 -0.55 -5.64
CA VAL A 55 -5.14 -0.74 -5.97
C VAL A 55 -5.64 -1.95 -5.23
N VAL A 56 -6.55 -1.74 -4.28
CA VAL A 56 -7.29 -2.78 -3.57
C VAL A 56 -8.68 -2.87 -4.18
N ARG A 57 -9.06 -4.06 -4.63
CA ARG A 57 -10.41 -4.34 -5.13
C ARG A 57 -11.07 -5.39 -4.24
N VAL A 58 -12.22 -5.01 -3.70
CA VAL A 58 -13.03 -5.82 -2.79
C VAL A 58 -14.31 -6.25 -3.50
N ARG A 59 -14.54 -7.56 -3.60
CA ARG A 59 -15.75 -8.16 -4.17
C ARG A 59 -16.46 -8.99 -3.12
N ALA A 60 -17.77 -9.01 -3.16
CA ALA A 60 -18.61 -9.91 -2.35
C ALA A 60 -19.69 -10.52 -3.23
N HIS A 61 -20.25 -11.67 -2.84
CA HIS A 61 -21.34 -12.31 -3.57
C HIS A 61 -22.60 -11.43 -3.58
N GLU A 62 -22.88 -10.77 -2.45
CA GLU A 62 -23.96 -9.78 -2.30
C GLU A 62 -23.40 -8.48 -1.70
N PRO A 63 -24.05 -7.31 -1.95
CA PRO A 63 -23.63 -6.06 -1.35
C PRO A 63 -23.54 -6.12 0.18
N ARG A 64 -22.38 -5.79 0.74
CA ARG A 64 -22.21 -5.74 2.21
C ARG A 64 -21.22 -4.66 2.66
N PRO A 65 -21.42 -4.06 3.85
CA PRO A 65 -20.44 -3.16 4.43
C PRO A 65 -19.15 -3.91 4.74
N VAL A 66 -18.01 -3.29 4.43
CA VAL A 66 -16.67 -3.79 4.72
C VAL A 66 -15.84 -2.63 5.25
N ARG A 67 -15.18 -2.86 6.38
CA ARG A 67 -14.16 -1.95 6.89
C ARG A 67 -12.79 -2.47 6.49
N LEU A 68 -12.00 -1.63 5.84
CA LEU A 68 -10.60 -1.93 5.51
C LEU A 68 -9.68 -1.10 6.37
N PHE A 69 -8.59 -1.73 6.80
CA PHE A 69 -7.48 -1.05 7.47
C PHE A 69 -6.20 -1.24 6.68
N SER A 70 -5.37 -0.20 6.64
CA SER A 70 -3.99 -0.30 6.17
C SER A 70 -3.08 0.23 7.25
N TYR A 71 -2.14 -0.62 7.68
CA TYR A 71 -1.09 -0.27 8.62
C TYR A 71 0.19 0.11 7.89
N GLN A 72 0.93 1.09 8.42
CA GLN A 72 2.22 1.53 7.88
C GLN A 72 3.24 1.67 9.00
N SER A 73 4.37 1.00 8.83
CA SER A 73 5.57 1.17 9.63
C SER A 73 6.73 1.40 8.66
N LEU A 74 7.14 2.66 8.51
CA LEU A 74 8.23 3.03 7.61
C LEU A 74 9.54 3.09 8.38
N ARG A 75 10.63 2.68 7.74
CA ARG A 75 12.00 2.82 8.25
C ARG A 75 12.75 3.84 7.40
N ILE A 76 12.43 5.12 7.59
CA ILE A 76 12.94 6.17 6.71
C ILE A 76 14.46 6.32 6.92
N ALA A 77 15.18 6.37 5.80
CA ALA A 77 16.64 6.33 5.77
C ALA A 77 17.23 5.12 6.52
N GLN A 78 16.56 3.96 6.40
CA GLN A 78 16.96 2.68 7.01
C GLN A 78 17.12 2.75 8.54
N SER A 79 16.38 3.64 9.20
CA SER A 79 16.42 3.84 10.64
C SER A 79 15.01 3.86 11.20
N MET A 80 14.89 3.30 12.41
CA MET A 80 13.65 3.19 13.19
C MET A 80 13.45 4.37 14.16
N TYR A 81 14.36 5.34 14.16
CA TYR A 81 14.39 6.45 15.11
C TYR A 81 14.28 7.80 14.41
N GLN A 82 13.75 8.79 15.13
CA GLN A 82 13.67 10.20 14.73
C GLN A 82 12.79 10.44 13.49
N ASP A 83 11.81 9.57 13.29
CA ASP A 83 10.78 9.77 12.27
C ASP A 83 9.60 10.52 12.90
N THR A 84 8.74 11.09 12.08
CA THR A 84 7.49 11.74 12.50
C THR A 84 6.37 11.32 11.56
N ALA A 85 5.23 10.94 12.12
CA ALA A 85 4.00 10.75 11.38
C ALA A 85 2.96 11.75 11.85
N PHE A 86 2.18 12.33 10.93
CA PHE A 86 1.02 13.13 11.29
C PHE A 86 -0.11 13.01 10.26
N VAL A 87 -1.33 13.25 10.72
CA VAL A 87 -2.56 13.27 9.92
C VAL A 87 -3.00 14.70 9.69
N ASP A 88 -3.11 15.11 8.44
CA ASP A 88 -3.87 16.29 8.06
C ASP A 88 -5.32 15.88 7.75
N ALA A 89 -6.20 16.11 8.71
CA ALA A 89 -7.62 15.74 8.60
C ALA A 89 -8.35 16.56 7.53
N SER A 90 -7.93 17.81 7.29
CA SER A 90 -8.55 18.69 6.29
C SER A 90 -8.24 18.21 4.88
N LEU A 91 -7.00 17.75 4.68
CA LEU A 91 -6.54 17.21 3.41
C LEU A 91 -6.81 15.72 3.29
N ARG A 92 -7.31 15.02 4.31
CA ARG A 92 -7.41 13.55 4.33
C ARG A 92 -6.11 12.91 3.83
N SER A 93 -5.02 13.33 4.47
CA SER A 93 -3.67 12.93 4.13
C SER A 93 -2.91 12.53 5.40
N LEU A 94 -2.04 11.53 5.28
CA LEU A 94 -1.16 11.07 6.36
C LEU A 94 0.29 11.15 5.87
N VAL A 95 1.15 11.84 6.61
CA VAL A 95 2.53 12.06 6.22
C VAL A 95 3.46 11.40 7.22
N HIS A 96 4.36 10.55 6.73
CA HIS A 96 5.57 10.14 7.43
C HIS A 96 6.75 10.95 6.88
N PHE A 97 7.60 11.49 7.75
CA PHE A 97 8.79 12.17 7.30
C PHE A 97 9.97 12.05 8.27
N LYS A 98 11.16 12.22 7.70
CA LYS A 98 12.42 12.32 8.42
C LYS A 98 13.36 13.22 7.64
N ARG A 99 13.73 14.37 8.22
CA ARG A 99 14.62 15.34 7.57
C ARG A 99 14.07 15.70 6.17
N GLY A 100 14.85 15.48 5.11
CA GLY A 100 14.45 15.74 3.73
C GLY A 100 13.77 14.57 3.01
N PHE A 101 13.21 13.59 3.73
CA PHE A 101 12.45 12.49 3.14
C PHE A 101 11.00 12.57 3.63
N TYR A 102 10.07 12.77 2.71
CA TYR A 102 8.64 12.86 2.98
C TYR A 102 7.89 11.79 2.20
N PHE A 103 6.96 11.12 2.88
CA PHE A 103 6.10 10.08 2.36
C PHE A 103 4.66 10.41 2.73
N GLU A 104 3.87 10.82 1.75
CA GLU A 104 2.48 11.22 1.93
C GLU A 104 1.54 10.14 1.40
N LEU A 105 0.67 9.65 2.29
CA LEU A 105 -0.38 8.69 2.02
C LEU A 105 -1.73 9.38 1.90
N PHE A 106 -2.40 9.12 0.78
CA PHE A 106 -3.77 9.57 0.53
C PHE A 106 -4.48 8.52 -0.33
N SER A 107 -5.79 8.67 -0.55
CA SER A 107 -6.56 7.65 -1.24
C SER A 107 -7.75 8.19 -2.03
N ASP A 108 -8.21 7.36 -2.96
CA ASP A 108 -9.46 7.48 -3.71
C ASP A 108 -10.24 6.14 -3.58
N PRO A 109 -11.38 6.11 -2.87
CA PRO A 109 -11.96 7.21 -2.10
C PRO A 109 -11.09 7.59 -0.88
N PRO A 110 -11.24 8.81 -0.33
CA PRO A 110 -10.51 9.24 0.87
C PRO A 110 -10.78 8.32 2.08
N PHE A 111 -9.78 8.16 2.94
CA PHE A 111 -9.94 7.42 4.19
C PHE A 111 -10.94 8.10 5.14
N SER A 112 -11.71 7.30 5.87
CA SER A 112 -12.68 7.78 6.84
C SER A 112 -12.01 8.17 8.16
N ARG A 113 -10.99 7.42 8.58
CA ARG A 113 -10.17 7.70 9.77
C ARG A 113 -8.70 7.38 9.53
N ALA A 114 -7.84 7.99 10.34
CA ALA A 114 -6.42 7.75 10.37
C ALA A 114 -5.89 7.99 11.79
N ALA A 115 -4.90 7.22 12.19
CA ALA A 115 -4.24 7.35 13.48
C ALA A 115 -2.73 7.15 13.32
N CYS A 116 -1.98 7.81 14.18
CA CYS A 116 -0.55 7.63 14.39
C CYS A 116 -0.32 7.10 15.80
N GLY A 117 0.59 6.15 15.92
CA GLY A 117 1.02 5.55 17.18
C GLY A 117 2.55 5.49 17.27
N GLU A 118 3.06 4.80 18.28
CA GLU A 118 4.48 4.53 18.46
C GLU A 118 4.63 3.02 18.67
N HIS A 119 5.42 2.35 17.82
CA HIS A 119 5.68 0.91 17.99
C HIS A 119 7.16 0.63 18.21
N SER A 120 7.43 -0.59 18.68
CA SER A 120 8.75 -1.26 18.71
C SER A 120 9.80 -0.78 19.73
N LEU A 121 9.77 0.46 20.24
CA LEU A 121 10.80 0.92 21.20
C LEU A 121 10.47 0.72 22.69
N LYS A 122 9.19 0.56 23.04
CA LYS A 122 8.73 0.55 24.45
C LYS A 122 7.99 -0.73 24.86
N GLY A 123 8.02 -1.77 24.04
CA GLY A 123 7.16 -2.96 24.23
C GLY A 123 5.67 -2.67 24.03
N LEU A 124 5.35 -1.55 23.36
CA LEU A 124 3.99 -1.20 22.97
C LEU A 124 3.60 -1.97 21.71
N GLU A 125 2.36 -2.44 21.70
CA GLU A 125 1.70 -2.97 20.52
C GLU A 125 1.43 -1.81 19.53
N GLY A 126 1.62 -2.05 18.24
CA GLY A 126 1.50 -1.00 17.22
C GLY A 126 0.05 -0.58 16.98
N THR A 127 -0.17 0.51 16.23
CA THR A 127 -1.52 1.03 15.89
C THR A 127 -2.40 0.00 15.16
N TYR A 128 -1.84 -1.13 14.70
CA TYR A 128 -2.64 -2.23 14.16
C TYR A 128 -3.52 -2.91 15.21
N VAL A 129 -3.14 -2.89 16.50
CA VAL A 129 -3.95 -3.49 17.58
C VAL A 129 -5.24 -2.71 17.79
N ASP A 130 -5.19 -1.38 17.67
CA ASP A 130 -6.40 -0.55 17.67
C ASP A 130 -7.34 -0.92 16.50
N ALA A 131 -6.83 -1.51 15.41
CA ALA A 131 -7.69 -1.96 14.31
C ALA A 131 -8.37 -3.31 14.56
N GLU A 132 -7.95 -4.09 15.56
CA GLU A 132 -8.43 -5.46 15.80
C GLU A 132 -9.86 -5.52 16.32
N ASP A 133 -10.29 -4.54 17.12
CA ASP A 133 -11.67 -4.40 17.58
C ASP A 133 -12.56 -3.66 16.55
N GLY A 134 -11.96 -3.27 15.42
CA GLY A 134 -12.59 -2.54 14.34
C GLY A 134 -12.73 -1.03 14.59
N LEU A 135 -12.13 -0.46 15.65
CA LEU A 135 -12.21 0.95 15.98
C LEU A 135 -10.83 1.60 15.92
N LEU A 136 -10.57 2.37 14.87
CA LEU A 136 -9.34 3.15 14.84
C LEU A 136 -9.42 4.35 15.79
N GLU A 137 -8.83 4.20 16.96
CA GLU A 137 -8.64 5.21 18.00
C GLU A 137 -7.15 5.52 18.10
N GLY A 138 -6.76 6.79 18.18
CA GLY A 138 -5.34 7.13 18.24
C GLY A 138 -5.06 8.62 18.04
N SER A 139 -3.78 8.97 18.03
CA SER A 139 -3.35 10.36 17.90
C SER A 139 -3.23 10.80 16.45
N HIS A 140 -3.34 12.10 16.19
CA HIS A 140 -3.10 12.68 14.86
C HIS A 140 -1.62 12.92 14.57
N VAL A 141 -0.72 12.69 15.52
CA VAL A 141 0.71 12.90 15.37
C VAL A 141 1.47 11.95 16.29
N SER A 142 2.62 11.47 15.83
CA SER A 142 3.57 10.68 16.60
C SER A 142 5.00 10.96 16.13
N HIS A 143 5.97 10.82 17.04
CA HIS A 143 7.39 11.10 16.79
C HIS A 143 8.28 10.00 17.39
N GLY A 144 9.50 9.87 16.88
CA GLY A 144 10.49 8.90 17.39
C GLY A 144 10.47 7.65 16.53
N SER A 145 9.55 6.72 16.81
CA SER A 145 9.35 5.48 16.03
C SER A 145 7.86 5.31 15.67
N PRO A 146 7.33 6.23 14.83
CA PRO A 146 5.92 6.25 14.55
C PRO A 146 5.52 5.08 13.63
N ASP A 147 4.34 4.55 13.87
CA ASP A 147 3.54 3.85 12.88
C ASP A 147 2.26 4.63 12.61
N SER A 148 1.47 4.12 11.67
CA SER A 148 0.13 4.63 11.44
C SER A 148 -0.81 3.54 10.97
N ALA A 149 -2.10 3.84 11.05
CA ALA A 149 -3.12 3.10 10.33
C ALA A 149 -4.13 4.04 9.67
N LEU A 150 -4.70 3.57 8.57
CA LEU A 150 -5.77 4.23 7.80
C LEU A 150 -6.99 3.31 7.78
N GLN A 151 -8.19 3.88 7.85
CA GLN A 151 -9.46 3.17 7.81
C GLN A 151 -10.32 3.63 6.62
N TRP A 152 -10.98 2.70 5.96
CA TRP A 152 -12.05 2.98 5.00
C TRP A 152 -13.31 2.19 5.35
N ASP A 153 -14.45 2.87 5.29
CA ASP A 153 -15.77 2.24 5.37
C ASP A 153 -16.33 2.15 3.96
N LEU A 154 -16.31 0.94 3.39
CA LEU A 154 -16.69 0.65 2.01
C LEU A 154 -17.94 -0.24 1.97
N THR A 155 -18.57 -0.31 0.80
CA THR A 155 -19.56 -1.35 0.50
C THR A 155 -18.95 -2.26 -0.55
N ALA A 156 -18.66 -3.52 -0.23
CA ALA A 156 -18.25 -4.51 -1.21
C ALA A 156 -19.43 -4.90 -2.09
N THR A 157 -19.20 -5.07 -3.39
CA THR A 157 -20.24 -5.36 -4.38
C THR A 157 -19.86 -6.55 -5.26
N PRO A 158 -20.84 -7.24 -5.87
CA PRO A 158 -20.56 -8.28 -6.86
C PRO A 158 -19.99 -7.71 -8.17
N GLY A 159 -19.55 -8.61 -9.06
CA GLY A 159 -19.06 -8.25 -10.38
C GLY A 159 -17.73 -7.50 -10.34
N ALA A 160 -17.71 -6.23 -10.78
CA ALA A 160 -16.48 -5.44 -10.85
C ALA A 160 -15.86 -5.18 -9.47
N GLY A 161 -16.65 -5.22 -8.40
CA GLY A 161 -16.20 -4.94 -7.03
C GLY A 161 -15.92 -3.46 -6.78
N THR A 162 -15.72 -3.15 -5.52
CA THR A 162 -15.40 -1.79 -5.05
C THR A 162 -13.90 -1.59 -5.07
N VAL A 163 -13.46 -0.47 -5.63
CA VAL A 163 -12.04 -0.16 -5.83
C VAL A 163 -11.61 0.95 -4.88
N LEU A 164 -10.56 0.66 -4.11
CA LEU A 164 -9.81 1.60 -3.31
C LEU A 164 -8.42 1.76 -3.94
N ARG A 165 -8.01 3.01 -4.18
CA ARG A 165 -6.66 3.36 -4.63
C ARG A 165 -5.96 4.10 -3.50
N MET A 166 -4.88 3.52 -3.01
CA MET A 166 -3.99 4.15 -2.07
C MET A 166 -2.79 4.68 -2.83
N PHE A 167 -2.42 5.92 -2.54
CA PHE A 167 -1.28 6.60 -3.13
C PHE A 167 -0.25 6.83 -2.04
N LEU A 168 1.01 6.54 -2.35
CA LEU A 168 2.17 6.89 -1.54
C LEU A 168 3.07 7.78 -2.41
N ALA A 169 3.01 9.09 -2.18
CA ALA A 169 3.87 10.08 -2.82
C ALA A 169 5.14 10.25 -1.99
N ALA A 170 6.31 10.19 -2.64
CA ALA A 170 7.59 10.48 -2.02
C ALA A 170 8.12 11.85 -2.52
N GLY A 171 8.85 12.56 -1.67
CA GLY A 171 9.43 13.85 -2.03
C GLY A 171 10.41 14.38 -1.00
N ALA A 172 11.08 15.50 -1.32
CA ALA A 172 12.05 16.16 -0.45
C ALA A 172 11.42 17.18 0.51
N SER A 173 10.12 17.46 0.36
CA SER A 173 9.36 18.38 1.21
C SER A 173 7.87 18.08 1.19
N LEU A 174 7.13 18.58 2.18
CA LEU A 174 5.66 18.58 2.19
C LEU A 174 5.06 19.22 0.92
N ALA A 175 5.73 20.23 0.37
CA ALA A 175 5.25 20.90 -0.84
C ALA A 175 5.35 20.00 -2.07
N GLU A 176 6.38 19.16 -2.17
CA GLU A 176 6.54 18.23 -3.29
C GLU A 176 5.53 17.09 -3.25
N THR A 177 5.37 16.44 -2.10
CA THR A 177 4.36 15.39 -1.94
C THR A 177 2.95 15.96 -2.12
N GLY A 178 2.71 17.16 -1.58
CA GLY A 178 1.44 17.86 -1.73
C GLY A 178 1.10 18.20 -3.19
N ARG A 179 2.09 18.61 -4.00
CA ARG A 179 1.89 18.82 -5.45
C ARG A 179 1.51 17.52 -6.16
N LEU A 180 2.11 16.39 -5.81
CA LEU A 180 1.73 15.08 -6.36
C LEU A 180 0.30 14.70 -5.94
N ARG A 181 -0.07 14.92 -4.67
CA ARG A 181 -1.45 14.72 -4.20
C ARG A 181 -2.45 15.57 -4.96
N GLU A 182 -2.17 16.86 -5.15
CA GLU A 182 -3.01 17.75 -5.95
C GLU A 182 -3.08 17.30 -7.41
N LEU A 183 -1.96 16.91 -8.02
CA LEU A 183 -1.93 16.37 -9.38
C LEU A 183 -2.85 15.15 -9.53
N VAL A 184 -2.88 14.26 -8.54
CA VAL A 184 -3.81 13.11 -8.54
C VAL A 184 -5.25 13.55 -8.35
N ARG A 185 -5.53 14.51 -7.45
CA ARG A 185 -6.89 15.01 -7.15
C ARG A 185 -7.53 15.78 -8.29
N TRP A 186 -6.78 16.64 -8.97
CA TRP A 186 -7.25 17.41 -10.12
C TRP A 186 -7.31 16.56 -11.39
N GLY A 187 -6.50 15.50 -11.43
CA GLY A 187 -6.56 14.48 -12.45
C GLY A 187 -7.62 13.41 -12.15
N GLU A 188 -7.60 12.36 -12.95
CA GLU A 188 -8.43 11.18 -12.76
C GLU A 188 -7.58 10.11 -12.02
N PRO A 189 -7.92 9.65 -10.81
CA PRO A 189 -7.04 8.79 -10.01
C PRO A 189 -6.61 7.49 -10.70
N SER A 190 -7.45 6.87 -11.53
CA SER A 190 -7.08 5.66 -12.26
C SER A 190 -6.16 5.90 -13.46
N ARG A 191 -5.94 7.16 -13.86
CA ARG A 191 -4.96 7.55 -14.88
C ARG A 191 -3.57 7.07 -14.51
N PHE A 192 -3.14 7.28 -13.27
CA PHE A 192 -1.79 6.91 -12.81
C PHE A 192 -1.56 5.41 -12.86
N VAL A 193 -2.61 4.62 -12.61
CA VAL A 193 -2.58 3.15 -12.79
C VAL A 193 -2.43 2.78 -14.26
N ARG A 194 -3.25 3.37 -15.15
CA ARG A 194 -3.18 3.11 -16.60
C ARG A 194 -1.83 3.51 -17.21
N GLU A 195 -1.31 4.68 -16.85
CA GLU A 195 -0.01 5.19 -17.33
C GLU A 195 1.12 4.27 -16.88
N SER A 196 1.13 3.87 -15.60
CA SER A 196 2.10 2.90 -15.06
C SER A 196 2.02 1.57 -15.80
N SER A 197 0.83 0.96 -15.87
CA SER A 197 0.64 -0.33 -16.56
C SER A 197 1.03 -0.27 -18.03
N THR A 198 0.67 0.79 -18.75
CA THR A 198 0.99 0.96 -20.18
C THR A 198 2.50 1.09 -20.38
N PHE A 199 3.16 1.92 -19.58
CA PHE A 199 4.60 2.12 -19.67
C PHE A 199 5.36 0.82 -19.40
N TRP A 200 5.08 0.16 -18.28
CA TRP A 200 5.81 -1.03 -17.88
C TRP A 200 5.56 -2.21 -18.81
N ASN A 201 4.32 -2.43 -19.24
CA ASN A 201 4.02 -3.47 -20.24
C ASN A 201 4.74 -3.19 -21.56
N GLY A 202 4.77 -1.93 -22.01
CA GLY A 202 5.52 -1.54 -23.20
C GLY A 202 7.03 -1.67 -23.03
N TRP A 203 7.57 -1.34 -21.86
CA TRP A 203 8.99 -1.47 -21.53
C TRP A 203 9.42 -2.94 -21.54
N ILE A 204 8.65 -3.81 -20.86
CA ILE A 204 8.87 -5.25 -20.79
C ILE A 204 8.83 -5.88 -22.17
N ARG A 205 7.77 -5.64 -22.95
CA ARG A 205 7.62 -6.21 -24.29
C ARG A 205 8.75 -5.84 -25.26
N ARG A 206 9.35 -4.65 -25.08
CA ARG A 206 10.45 -4.18 -25.94
C ARG A 206 11.82 -4.66 -25.50
N ARG A 207 11.99 -5.03 -24.23
CA ARG A 207 13.31 -5.33 -23.64
C ARG A 207 13.46 -6.77 -23.16
N MET A 208 12.37 -7.54 -23.07
CA MET A 208 12.47 -8.96 -22.77
C MET A 208 13.11 -9.68 -23.97
N PRO A 209 14.27 -10.34 -23.77
CA PRO A 209 14.83 -11.19 -24.80
C PRO A 209 13.88 -12.35 -25.10
N GLU A 210 13.93 -12.87 -26.33
CA GLU A 210 13.22 -14.10 -26.65
C GLU A 210 13.84 -15.26 -25.86
N ALA A 211 12.98 -16.14 -25.33
CA ALA A 211 13.44 -17.32 -24.64
C ALA A 211 14.28 -18.18 -25.61
N PRO A 212 15.50 -18.61 -25.23
CA PRO A 212 16.31 -19.51 -26.04
C PRO A 212 15.53 -20.76 -26.47
N ALA A 213 15.77 -21.22 -27.68
CA ALA A 213 15.17 -22.47 -28.17
C ALA A 213 15.57 -23.66 -27.28
N GLY A 214 14.64 -24.61 -27.09
CA GLY A 214 14.89 -25.84 -26.33
C GLY A 214 14.67 -25.73 -24.82
N LEU A 215 14.21 -24.59 -24.31
CA LEU A 215 13.78 -24.47 -22.92
C LEU A 215 12.45 -25.20 -22.67
N SER A 216 12.33 -25.87 -21.52
CA SER A 216 11.05 -26.39 -21.02
C SER A 216 10.08 -25.26 -20.69
N GLU A 217 8.77 -25.52 -20.68
CA GLU A 217 7.75 -24.53 -20.31
C GLU A 217 8.02 -23.88 -18.94
N ARG A 218 8.49 -24.67 -17.97
CA ARG A 218 8.87 -24.19 -16.64
C ARG A 218 10.08 -23.24 -16.69
N ALA A 219 11.06 -23.53 -17.53
CA ALA A 219 12.22 -22.66 -17.70
C ALA A 219 11.86 -21.37 -18.43
N ILE A 220 10.94 -21.43 -19.40
CA ILE A 220 10.39 -20.24 -20.09
C ILE A 220 9.65 -19.33 -19.10
N GLN A 221 8.92 -19.89 -18.14
CA GLN A 221 8.24 -19.13 -17.08
C GLN A 221 9.19 -18.37 -16.15
N VAL A 222 10.40 -18.88 -15.89
CA VAL A 222 11.41 -18.21 -15.05
C VAL A 222 12.26 -17.23 -15.86
N TYR A 223 12.41 -17.47 -17.16
CA TYR A 223 13.17 -16.62 -18.07
C TYR A 223 12.49 -15.27 -18.34
N ARG A 224 11.16 -15.25 -18.28
CA ARG A 224 10.32 -14.05 -18.36
C ARG A 224 10.19 -13.43 -16.98
#